data_AF-A0A8J7L0Z9-F1
#
_entry.id   AF-A0A8J7L0Z9-F1
#
_cell.length_a   1.000
_cell.length_b   1.000
_cell.length_c   1.000
_cell.angle_alpha   90.00
_cell.angle_beta   90.00
_cell.angle_gamma   90.00
#
_symmetry.space_group_name_H-M   'P 1'
#
loop_
_entity.id
_entity.type
_entity.pdbx_description
1 polymer ?
#
loop_
_entity_poly.entity_id
_entity_poly.type
_entity_poly.pdbx_seq_one_letter_code
_entity_poly.pdbx_strand_id
1 'polypeptide(L)' 'MSVKGVILHDCKPIIRIEHHQLCEQLLKKGQADYITVGKNARGGFKQGVFMKGGCKVIWSASLH' A
#
# COMPACT_ATOMS: atom_id res chain seq x y z
N MET A 1 -5.31 7.56 -9.46
CA MET A 1 -4.23 6.94 -8.67
C MET A 1 -2.98 7.81 -8.80
N SER A 2 -2.36 8.17 -7.67
CA SER A 2 -1.22 9.10 -7.64
C SER A 2 -0.05 8.51 -6.85
N VAL A 3 1.17 8.66 -7.37
CA VAL A 3 2.40 8.23 -6.68
C VAL A 3 2.77 9.29 -5.64
N LYS A 4 2.96 8.86 -4.39
CA LYS A 4 3.40 9.71 -3.27
C LYS A 4 4.91 9.63 -3.04
N GLY A 5 5.57 8.57 -3.53
CA GLY A 5 7.02 8.46 -3.48
C GLY A 5 7.52 7.09 -3.92
N VAL A 6 8.82 7.00 -4.17
CA VAL A 6 9.52 5.74 -4.47
C VAL A 6 10.68 5.61 -3.51
N ILE A 7 10.82 4.45 -2.88
CA ILE A 7 11.96 4.12 -2.03
C ILE A 7 12.62 2.85 -2.55
N LEU A 8 13.93 2.73 -2.38
CA LEU A 8 14.67 1.52 -2.67
C LEU A 8 14.91 0.76 -1.37
N HIS A 9 14.55 -0.52 -1.32
CA HIS A 9 14.80 -1.41 -0.18
C HIS A 9 15.35 -2.73 -0.69
N ASP A 10 16.53 -3.14 -0.23
CA ASP A 10 17.25 -4.33 -0.72
C ASP A 10 17.34 -4.38 -2.26
N CYS A 11 17.69 -3.25 -2.88
CA CYS A 11 17.74 -3.09 -4.33
C CYS A 11 16.40 -3.33 -5.07
N LYS A 12 15.28 -3.39 -4.35
CA LYS A 12 13.93 -3.53 -4.91
C LYS A 12 13.14 -2.22 -4.72
N PRO A 13 12.52 -1.67 -5.79
CA PRO A 13 11.71 -0.48 -5.67
C PRO A 13 10.41 -0.77 -4.92
N ILE A 14 10.09 0.08 -3.96
CA ILE A 14 8.80 0.15 -3.29
C ILE A 14 8.14 1.48 -3.66
N ILE A 15 6.99 1.39 -4.32
CA ILE A 15 6.22 2.54 -4.80
C ILE A 15 5.12 2.81 -3.78
N ARG A 16 5.14 4.00 -3.18
CA ARG A 16 4.08 4.49 -2.31
C ARG A 16 3.05 5.22 -3.15
N ILE A 17 1.80 4.83 -3.03
CA ILE A 17 0.68 5.47 -3.71
C ILE A 17 -0.34 5.98 -2.69
N GLU A 18 -1.18 6.91 -3.13
CA GLU A 18 -2.41 7.23 -2.42
C GLU A 18 -3.37 6.05 -2.43
N HIS A 19 -4.16 5.91 -1.36
CA HIS A 19 -5.27 4.97 -1.36
C HIS A 19 -6.24 5.31 -2.50
N HIS A 20 -6.63 4.30 -3.29
CA HIS A 20 -7.43 4.47 -4.50
C HIS A 20 -8.40 3.29 -4.67
N GLN A 21 -9.52 3.49 -5.38
CA GLN A 21 -10.53 2.46 -5.62
C GLN A 21 -9.95 1.16 -6.25
N LEU A 22 -8.88 1.28 -7.04
CA LEU A 22 -8.16 0.13 -7.60
C LEU A 22 -7.61 -0.79 -6.50
N CYS A 23 -7.10 -0.24 -5.40
CA CYS A 23 -6.60 -1.01 -4.27
C CYS A 23 -7.70 -1.89 -3.67
N GLU A 24 -8.91 -1.33 -3.52
CA GLU A 24 -10.08 -2.07 -3.03
C GLU A 24 -10.51 -3.18 -3.99
N GLN A 25 -10.45 -2.93 -5.31
CA GLN A 25 -10.72 -3.95 -6.31
C GLN A 25 -9.68 -5.08 -6.28
N LEU A 26 -8.39 -4.76 -6.08
CA LEU A 26 -7.33 -5.74 -5.97
C LEU A 26 -7.47 -6.59 -4.70
N LEU A 27 -7.83 -5.97 -3.57
CA LEU A 27 -8.15 -6.67 -2.33
C LEU A 27 -9.30 -7.66 -2.54
N LYS A 28 -10.40 -7.23 -3.17
CA LYS A 28 -11.55 -8.12 -3.48
C LYS A 28 -11.18 -9.28 -4.40
N LYS A 29 -10.17 -9.12 -5.25
CA LYS A 29 -9.66 -10.16 -6.15
C LYS A 29 -8.59 -11.04 -5.50
N GLY A 30 -8.21 -10.81 -4.24
CA GLY A 30 -7.10 -11.51 -3.58
C GLY A 30 -5.73 -11.23 -4.19
N GLN A 31 -5.57 -10.10 -4.89
CA GLN A 31 -4.32 -9.67 -5.53
C GLN A 31 -3.54 -8.65 -4.69
N ALA A 32 -4.12 -8.23 -3.58
CA ALA A 32 -3.52 -7.33 -2.64
C ALA A 32 -3.96 -7.71 -1.22
N ASP A 33 -3.16 -7.31 -0.24
CA ASP A 33 -3.40 -7.65 1.17
C ASP A 33 -3.03 -6.48 2.08
N TYR A 34 -3.59 -6.47 3.29
CA TYR A 34 -3.12 -5.60 4.37
C TYR A 34 -2.11 -6.37 5.23
N ILE A 35 -0.84 -5.98 5.16
CA ILE A 35 0.27 -6.72 5.81
C ILE A 35 0.82 -6.04 7.07
N THR A 36 0.38 -4.81 7.35
CA THR A 36 0.81 -4.09 8.55
C THR A 36 -0.36 -3.34 9.11
N VAL A 37 -0.52 -3.40 10.43
CA VAL A 37 -1.49 -2.63 11.19
C VAL A 37 -0.71 -1.89 12.27
N GLY A 38 -0.96 -0.60 12.43
CA GLY A 38 -0.24 0.23 13.38
C GLY A 38 -1.07 1.42 13.83
N LYS A 39 -0.49 2.25 14.68
CA LYS A 39 -1.09 3.48 15.18
C LYS A 39 -0.08 4.61 15.02
N ASN A 40 -0.54 5.76 14.51
CA ASN A 40 0.25 6.98 14.45
C ASN A 40 -0.52 8.13 15.13
N ALA A 41 0.04 9.34 15.10
CA ALA A 41 -0.59 10.52 15.71
C ALA A 41 -2.00 10.84 15.18
N ARG A 42 -2.37 10.30 14.01
CA ARG A 42 -3.68 10.47 13.35
C ARG A 42 -4.61 9.27 13.55
N GLY A 43 -4.25 8.29 14.38
CA GLY A 43 -5.06 7.11 14.67
C GLY A 43 -4.50 5.81 14.11
N GLY A 44 -5.36 4.78 14.06
CA GLY A 44 -5.01 3.48 13.51
C GLY A 44 -4.83 3.54 12.00
N PHE A 45 -3.85 2.82 11.48
CA PHE A 45 -3.67 2.64 10.05
C PHE A 45 -3.37 1.18 9.72
N LYS A 46 -3.70 0.80 8.50
CA LYS A 46 -3.27 -0.45 7.87
C LYS A 46 -2.53 -0.15 6.59
N GLN A 47 -1.52 -0.94 6.26
CA GLN A 47 -0.74 -0.80 5.04
C GLN A 47 -1.10 -1.90 4.06
N GLY A 48 -1.67 -1.50 2.93
CA GLY A 48 -1.95 -2.40 1.83
C GLY A 48 -0.71 -2.63 0.98
N VAL A 49 -0.62 -3.81 0.36
CA VAL A 49 0.47 -4.18 -0.54
C VAL A 49 -0.05 -4.97 -1.73
N PHE A 50 0.54 -4.76 -2.91
CA PHE A 50 0.49 -5.68 -4.04
C PHE A 50 1.80 -5.65 -4.84
N MET A 51 1.99 -6.65 -5.70
CA MET A 51 3.14 -6.72 -6.61
C MET A 51 2.72 -6.36 -8.03
N LYS A 52 3.52 -5.55 -8.73
CA LYS A 52 3.31 -5.22 -10.15
C LYS A 52 4.65 -5.06 -10.86
N GLY A 53 4.88 -5.85 -11.91
CA GLY A 53 6.11 -5.75 -12.71
C GLY A 53 7.39 -5.85 -11.88
N GLY A 54 7.40 -6.75 -10.88
CA GLY A 54 8.53 -6.91 -9.95
C GLY A 54 8.63 -5.85 -8.85
N CYS A 55 7.83 -4.78 -8.91
CA CYS A 55 7.81 -3.71 -7.91
C CYS A 55 6.79 -4.01 -6.81
N LYS A 56 7.13 -3.66 -5.57
CA LYS A 56 6.19 -3.66 -4.46
C LYS A 56 5.46 -2.33 -4.43
N VAL A 57 4.13 -2.34 -4.41
CA VAL A 57 3.32 -1.13 -4.32
C VAL A 57 2.59 -1.12 -2.99
N ILE A 58 2.67 -0.02 -2.25
CA ILE A 58 2.06 0.13 -0.92
C ILE A 58 1.21 1.40 -0.81
N TRP A 59 0.19 1.34 0.04
CA TRP A 59 -0.60 2.50 0.47
C TRP A 59 -0.98 2.36 1.94
N SER A 60 -1.23 3.48 2.61
CA SER A 60 -1.82 3.49 3.95
C SER A 60 -3.33 3.73 3.82
N ALA A 61 -4.13 2.96 4.56
CA ALA A 61 -5.54 3.19 4.76
C ALA A 61 -5.81 3.42 6.25
N SER A 62 -6.61 4.42 6.57
CA SER A 62 -7.00 4.72 7.95
C SER A 62 -7.97 3.66 8.49
N LEU A 63 -7.85 3.36 9.78
CA LEU A 63 -8.81 2.59 10.56
C LEU A 63 -9.63 3.61 11.36
N HIS A 64 -10.58 4.26 10.72
CA HIS A 64 -11.55 5.11 11.41
C HIS A 64 -12.67 4.26 12.01
#